data_AF-A0A2N2BI58-F1
#
_entry.id   AF-A0A2N2BI58-F1
#
_cell.length_a   1.000
_cell.length_b   1.000
_cell.length_c   1.000
_cell.angle_alpha   90.00
_cell.angle_beta   90.00
_cell.angle_gamma   90.00
#
_symmetry.space_group_name_H-M   'P 1'
#
loop_
_entity.id
_entity.type
_entity.pdbx_description
1 polymer ?
#
loop_
_entity_poly.entity_id
_entity_poly.type
_entity_poly.pdbx_seq_one_letter_code
_entity_poly.pdbx_strand_id
1 'polypeptide(L)'
;MDILGQKVTHKTFGQGTIINADDCIITVSFSDGEKKFKLPEAFGPYLRADDVNFNTFVDSSKKEKEKIRIETKARKAAEDVAMMKRTSGNKKQEKSYKKMDRANIAFKCNFCDGGKSKKQVGYDGVCSDLVIKNNIVVEHRTWCSSHDSACFDYLNGKISRKDLDEKHKNGEFVCYESQMLNKWKALAGVVQKGERKGERMKLHRVESNSLCVLTTRNPGSTERERYIFAVFLVDDTYEGDNNEEGYVSTSSKYKLKISEDETHKMLFWNYHFNSKNPKIPVWSSGLHRYFQDNIAVQILRDIVDIKKGTSDQVLATDFLNHLCKIYNIIEIDASNGALKRV
;
A
#
# COMPACT_ATOMS: atom_id res chain seq x y z
N MET A 1 36.61 -4.15 -19.31
CA MET A 1 37.70 -4.06 -18.30
C MET A 1 37.72 -5.39 -17.57
N ASP A 2 38.88 -5.99 -17.35
CA ASP A 2 38.97 -7.17 -16.49
C ASP A 2 38.90 -6.70 -15.04
N ILE A 3 37.90 -7.20 -14.31
CA ILE A 3 37.58 -6.78 -12.94
C ILE A 3 37.98 -7.85 -11.92
N LEU A 4 38.50 -8.99 -12.39
CA LEU A 4 39.03 -10.04 -11.53
C LEU A 4 40.32 -9.55 -10.86
N GLY A 5 40.49 -9.89 -9.58
CA GLY A 5 41.64 -9.46 -8.77
C GLY A 5 41.55 -8.02 -8.24
N GLN A 6 40.51 -7.26 -8.59
CA GLN A 6 40.33 -5.90 -8.06
C GLN A 6 39.97 -5.92 -6.57
N LYS A 7 40.54 -4.96 -5.83
CA LYS A 7 40.27 -4.77 -4.40
C LYS A 7 39.04 -3.89 -4.20
N VAL A 8 38.19 -4.33 -3.29
CA VAL A 8 36.96 -3.62 -2.90
C VAL A 8 36.83 -3.61 -1.39
N THR A 9 36.25 -2.54 -0.86
CA THR A 9 35.96 -2.40 0.56
C THR A 9 34.46 -2.53 0.81
N HIS A 10 34.05 -3.47 1.64
CA HIS A 10 32.67 -3.61 2.12
C HIS A 10 32.53 -2.99 3.52
N LYS A 11 31.41 -2.28 3.76
CA LYS A 11 31.17 -1.57 5.03
C LYS A 11 31.24 -2.48 6.28
N THR A 12 30.85 -3.75 6.14
CA THR A 12 30.80 -4.72 7.26
C THR A 12 31.91 -5.76 7.20
N PHE A 13 32.37 -6.15 6.00
CA PHE A 13 33.27 -7.29 5.82
C PHE A 13 34.71 -6.86 5.55
N GLY A 14 35.00 -5.56 5.61
CA GLY A 14 36.33 -5.02 5.39
C GLY A 14 36.79 -5.14 3.94
N GLN A 15 38.10 -5.30 3.74
CA GLN A 15 38.71 -5.44 2.43
C GLN A 15 38.46 -6.84 1.85
N GLY A 16 38.10 -6.87 0.57
CA GLY A 16 37.90 -8.10 -0.19
C GLY A 16 38.44 -8.00 -1.60
N THR A 17 38.64 -9.15 -2.24
CA THR A 17 39.16 -9.26 -3.62
C THR A 17 38.12 -9.93 -4.51
N ILE A 18 37.87 -9.37 -5.69
CA ILE A 18 36.96 -9.98 -6.67
C ILE A 18 37.61 -11.24 -7.24
N ILE A 19 37.01 -12.40 -6.99
CA ILE A 19 37.52 -13.70 -7.43
C ILE A 19 36.74 -14.28 -8.62
N ASN A 20 35.51 -13.79 -8.85
CA ASN A 20 34.69 -14.19 -10.00
C ASN A 20 33.77 -13.04 -10.41
N ALA A 21 33.48 -12.93 -11.70
CA ALA A 21 32.63 -11.90 -12.28
C ALA A 21 31.83 -12.45 -13.47
N ASP A 22 30.51 -12.48 -13.30
CA ASP A 22 29.52 -12.68 -14.37
C ASP A 22 28.91 -11.33 -14.78
N ASP A 23 28.16 -11.28 -15.89
CA ASP A 23 27.57 -10.04 -16.45
C ASP A 23 26.75 -9.19 -15.46
N CYS A 24 26.16 -9.82 -14.44
CA CYS A 24 25.32 -9.15 -13.44
C CYS A 24 25.76 -9.35 -12.00
N ILE A 25 26.72 -10.24 -11.72
CA ILE A 25 27.06 -10.67 -10.36
C ILE A 25 28.57 -10.82 -10.24
N ILE A 26 29.15 -10.21 -9.20
CA ILE A 26 30.53 -10.43 -8.80
C ILE A 26 30.58 -11.25 -7.51
N THR A 27 31.61 -12.09 -7.36
CA THR A 27 31.92 -12.81 -6.13
C THR A 27 33.19 -12.22 -5.54
N VAL A 28 33.10 -11.79 -4.29
CA VAL A 28 34.19 -11.15 -3.54
C VAL A 28 34.59 -12.05 -2.38
N SER A 29 35.88 -12.34 -2.28
CA SER A 29 36.47 -13.06 -1.16
C SER A 29 36.87 -12.08 -0.06
N PHE A 30 36.31 -12.23 1.14
CA PHE A 30 36.71 -11.51 2.36
C PHE A 30 37.41 -12.46 3.34
N SER A 31 37.97 -11.91 4.43
CA SER A 31 38.52 -12.73 5.54
C SER A 31 37.51 -13.71 6.12
N ASP A 32 36.23 -13.31 6.12
CA ASP A 32 35.12 -14.08 6.71
C ASP A 32 34.39 -14.95 5.66
N GLY A 33 34.99 -15.14 4.48
CA GLY A 33 34.49 -15.98 3.39
C GLY A 33 34.01 -15.23 2.15
N GLU A 34 33.51 -15.99 1.19
CA GLU A 34 33.07 -15.48 -0.12
C GLU A 34 31.61 -14.96 -0.10
N LYS A 35 31.36 -13.82 -0.76
CA LYS A 35 30.03 -13.22 -0.88
C LYS A 35 29.76 -12.74 -2.30
N LYS A 36 28.51 -12.89 -2.76
CA LYS A 36 28.06 -12.48 -4.11
C LYS A 36 27.31 -11.14 -4.07
N PHE A 37 27.59 -10.27 -5.02
CA PHE A 37 27.00 -8.94 -5.13
C PHE A 37 26.60 -8.60 -6.56
N LYS A 38 25.56 -7.79 -6.74
CA LYS A 38 25.11 -7.35 -8.07
C LYS A 38 25.97 -6.23 -8.61
N LEU A 39 26.48 -6.37 -9.84
CA LEU A 39 27.26 -5.35 -10.54
C LEU A 39 26.36 -4.59 -11.52
N PRO A 40 26.36 -3.25 -11.54
CA PRO A 40 27.11 -2.31 -10.69
C PRO A 40 26.35 -1.85 -9.44
N GLU A 41 25.16 -2.39 -9.15
CA GLU A 41 24.21 -1.85 -8.15
C GLU A 41 24.70 -1.95 -6.70
N ALA A 42 25.57 -2.93 -6.39
CA ALA A 42 26.12 -3.10 -5.05
C ALA A 42 27.19 -2.06 -4.69
N PHE A 43 27.77 -1.36 -5.69
CA PHE A 43 28.78 -0.34 -5.46
C PHE A 43 28.13 0.99 -5.06
N GLY A 44 28.52 1.52 -3.90
CA GLY A 44 27.92 2.68 -3.24
C GLY A 44 27.21 2.29 -1.94
N PRO A 45 26.11 1.51 -1.99
CA PRO A 45 25.39 1.10 -0.79
C PRO A 45 26.15 0.07 0.07
N TYR A 46 26.91 -0.83 -0.56
CA TYR A 46 27.54 -1.97 0.11
C TYR A 46 29.04 -2.07 -0.15
N LEU A 47 29.47 -1.88 -1.40
CA LEU A 47 30.87 -1.99 -1.85
C LEU A 47 31.44 -0.65 -2.31
N ARG A 48 32.73 -0.43 -2.07
CA ARG A 48 33.51 0.68 -2.62
C ARG A 48 34.69 0.12 -3.41
N ALA A 49 34.90 0.62 -4.62
CA ALA A 49 36.10 0.31 -5.40
C ALA A 49 37.28 1.12 -4.83
N ASP A 50 38.39 0.44 -4.59
CA ASP A 50 39.59 1.11 -4.08
C ASP A 50 40.42 1.72 -5.22
N ASP A 51 40.30 1.16 -6.43
CA ASP A 51 40.96 1.65 -7.65
C ASP A 51 40.11 2.70 -8.38
N VAL A 52 40.76 3.81 -8.79
CA VAL A 52 40.11 4.96 -9.44
C VAL A 52 39.59 4.63 -10.83
N ASN A 53 40.31 3.80 -11.59
CA ASN A 53 39.89 3.37 -12.93
C ASN A 53 38.71 2.42 -12.83
N PHE A 54 38.72 1.51 -11.86
CA PHE A 54 37.60 0.60 -11.61
C PHE A 54 36.36 1.35 -11.11
N ASN A 55 36.52 2.36 -10.27
CA ASN A 55 35.40 3.20 -9.83
C ASN A 55 34.78 3.96 -11.02
N THR A 56 35.60 4.45 -11.95
CA THR A 56 35.13 5.11 -13.18
C THR A 56 34.40 4.13 -14.11
N PHE A 57 34.86 2.87 -14.19
CA PHE A 57 34.17 1.80 -14.91
C PHE A 57 32.81 1.45 -14.29
N VAL A 58 32.71 1.40 -12.95
CA VAL A 58 31.46 1.15 -12.24
C VAL A 58 30.45 2.29 -12.49
N ASP A 59 30.90 3.54 -12.45
CA ASP A 59 30.02 4.70 -12.68
C ASP A 59 29.54 4.83 -14.12
N SER A 60 30.40 4.53 -15.10
CA SER A 60 30.00 4.45 -16.51
C SER A 60 29.00 3.31 -16.76
N SER A 61 29.21 2.15 -16.12
CA SER A 61 28.29 1.02 -16.19
C SER A 61 26.92 1.32 -15.57
N LYS A 62 26.87 2.11 -14.47
CA LYS A 62 25.60 2.59 -13.88
C LYS A 62 24.85 3.52 -14.83
N LYS A 63 25.55 4.46 -15.47
CA LYS A 63 24.95 5.40 -16.44
C LYS A 63 24.40 4.66 -17.66
N GLU A 64 25.13 3.67 -18.17
CA GLU A 64 24.70 2.87 -19.32
C GLU A 64 23.46 2.02 -18.99
N LYS A 65 23.44 1.35 -17.83
CA LYS A 65 22.25 0.60 -17.39
C LYS A 65 21.02 1.50 -17.19
N GLU A 66 21.18 2.71 -16.68
CA GLU A 66 20.05 3.65 -16.54
C GLU A 66 19.58 4.16 -17.91
N LYS A 67 20.49 4.41 -18.85
CA LYS A 67 20.14 4.77 -20.23
C LYS A 67 19.37 3.65 -20.92
N ILE A 68 19.86 2.41 -20.86
CA ILE A 68 19.16 1.21 -21.37
C ILE A 68 17.79 1.07 -20.73
N ARG A 69 17.66 1.34 -19.43
CA ARG A 69 16.37 1.28 -18.70
C ARG A 69 15.38 2.36 -19.17
N ILE A 70 15.86 3.57 -19.42
CA ILE A 70 15.05 4.67 -19.97
C ILE A 70 14.62 4.34 -21.40
N GLU A 71 15.54 3.90 -22.26
CA GLU A 71 15.26 3.50 -23.64
C GLU A 71 14.31 2.29 -23.72
N THR A 72 14.48 1.29 -22.86
CA THR A 72 13.57 0.14 -22.78
C THR A 72 12.16 0.55 -22.33
N LYS A 73 12.05 1.50 -21.40
CA LYS A 73 10.75 2.07 -21.01
C LYS A 73 10.12 2.88 -22.15
N ALA A 74 10.90 3.68 -22.86
CA ALA A 74 10.43 4.46 -24.01
C ALA A 74 9.99 3.55 -25.17
N ARG A 75 10.76 2.48 -25.46
CA ARG A 75 10.41 1.48 -26.48
C ARG A 75 9.14 0.72 -26.12
N LYS A 76 8.99 0.28 -24.86
CA LYS A 76 7.74 -0.36 -24.39
C LYS A 76 6.54 0.60 -24.46
N ALA A 77 6.71 1.86 -24.10
CA ALA A 77 5.65 2.86 -24.23
C ALA A 77 5.25 3.11 -25.69
N ALA A 78 6.23 3.14 -26.62
CA ALA A 78 5.97 3.28 -28.04
C ALA A 78 5.29 2.02 -28.64
N GLU A 79 5.71 0.82 -28.22
CA GLU A 79 5.07 -0.45 -28.57
C GLU A 79 3.64 -0.53 -28.03
N ASP A 80 3.39 -0.09 -26.80
CA ASP A 80 2.05 -0.01 -26.19
C ASP A 80 1.13 0.95 -26.98
N VAL A 81 1.65 2.11 -27.41
CA VAL A 81 0.90 3.08 -28.23
C VAL A 81 0.62 2.52 -29.64
N ALA A 82 1.59 1.82 -30.24
CA ALA A 82 1.41 1.18 -31.54
C ALA A 82 0.42 0.00 -31.47
N MET A 83 0.44 -0.77 -30.39
CA MET A 83 -0.50 -1.87 -30.14
C MET A 83 -1.92 -1.35 -29.89
N MET A 84 -2.08 -0.25 -29.13
CA MET A 84 -3.35 0.44 -28.94
C MET A 84 -4.01 0.85 -30.26
N LYS A 85 -3.25 1.36 -31.23
CA LYS A 85 -3.76 1.73 -32.56
C LYS A 85 -4.23 0.52 -33.38
N ARG A 86 -3.65 -0.66 -33.18
CA ARG A 86 -4.01 -1.90 -33.91
C ARG A 86 -5.25 -2.59 -33.34
N THR A 87 -5.49 -2.49 -32.03
CA THR A 87 -6.65 -3.14 -31.37
C THR A 87 -7.99 -2.41 -31.48
N SER A 88 -8.04 -1.22 -32.09
CA SER A 88 -9.28 -0.45 -32.26
C SER A 88 -10.23 -1.00 -33.34
N GLY A 89 -9.85 -2.06 -34.06
CA GLY A 89 -10.61 -2.61 -35.19
C GLY A 89 -11.61 -3.74 -34.88
N ASN A 90 -11.63 -4.32 -33.66
CA ASN A 90 -12.60 -5.36 -33.32
C ASN A 90 -12.79 -5.45 -31.81
N LYS A 91 -13.80 -4.77 -31.27
CA LYS A 91 -14.31 -5.02 -29.91
C LYS A 91 -15.81 -5.20 -29.93
N LYS A 92 -16.26 -6.44 -29.66
CA LYS A 92 -17.53 -6.66 -28.97
C LYS A 92 -17.48 -5.81 -27.68
N GLN A 93 -18.47 -4.96 -27.49
CA GLN A 93 -18.55 -4.04 -26.37
C GLN A 93 -18.55 -4.80 -25.04
N GLU A 94 -17.40 -4.88 -24.38
CA GLU A 94 -17.37 -4.92 -22.92
C GLU A 94 -17.96 -3.59 -22.43
N LYS A 95 -18.94 -3.67 -21.53
CA LYS A 95 -19.64 -2.50 -20.97
C LYS A 95 -18.60 -1.48 -20.52
N SER A 96 -18.50 -0.38 -21.27
CA SER A 96 -17.73 0.80 -20.90
C SER A 96 -18.37 1.33 -19.62
N TYR A 97 -17.63 1.24 -18.51
CA TYR A 97 -18.00 1.92 -17.28
C TYR A 97 -18.11 3.42 -17.59
N LYS A 98 -19.33 3.96 -17.54
CA LYS A 98 -19.57 5.40 -17.65
C LYS A 98 -18.69 6.13 -16.64
N LYS A 99 -18.20 7.31 -17.04
CA LYS A 99 -17.50 8.26 -16.17
C LYS A 99 -18.38 8.48 -14.92
N MET A 100 -17.88 8.12 -13.75
CA MET A 100 -18.56 8.26 -12.47
C MET A 100 -18.40 9.70 -11.97
N ASP A 101 -19.52 10.37 -11.70
CA ASP A 101 -19.51 11.70 -11.07
C ASP A 101 -19.18 11.60 -9.57
N ARG A 102 -19.72 10.59 -8.87
CA ARG A 102 -19.40 10.21 -7.47
C ARG A 102 -18.81 8.80 -7.44
N ALA A 103 -17.91 8.50 -6.51
CA ALA A 103 -17.32 7.17 -6.33
C ALA A 103 -17.15 6.77 -4.85
N ASN A 104 -17.21 5.46 -4.60
CA ASN A 104 -16.82 4.86 -3.34
C ASN A 104 -15.30 4.73 -3.25
N ILE A 105 -14.76 4.57 -2.05
CA ILE A 105 -13.31 4.63 -1.82
C ILE A 105 -12.80 3.51 -0.94
N ALA A 106 -11.68 2.89 -1.35
CA ALA A 106 -10.96 1.91 -0.57
C ALA A 106 -9.57 2.45 -0.21
N PHE A 107 -9.18 2.38 1.07
CA PHE A 107 -7.85 2.77 1.54
C PHE A 107 -6.93 1.57 1.71
N LYS A 108 -5.67 1.75 1.33
CA LYS A 108 -4.56 0.85 1.61
C LYS A 108 -3.87 1.33 2.88
N CYS A 109 -4.21 0.70 3.98
CA CYS A 109 -3.61 0.98 5.28
C CYS A 109 -2.35 0.12 5.45
N ASN A 110 -1.37 0.66 6.17
CA ASN A 110 -0.32 -0.17 6.75
C ASN A 110 -0.92 -1.01 7.90
N PHE A 111 -0.28 -2.13 8.23
CA PHE A 111 -0.79 -2.94 9.34
C PHE A 111 -0.55 -2.23 10.68
N CYS A 112 -1.61 -2.14 11.48
CA CYS A 112 -1.60 -1.60 12.84
C CYS A 112 -2.43 -2.50 13.74
N ASP A 113 -1.81 -3.09 14.75
CA ASP A 113 -2.45 -3.92 15.77
C ASP A 113 -2.75 -3.16 17.08
N GLY A 114 -2.53 -1.84 17.10
CA GLY A 114 -2.87 -1.01 18.24
C GLY A 114 -4.37 -1.07 18.53
N GLY A 115 -4.73 -1.39 19.77
CA GLY A 115 -6.13 -1.59 20.17
C GLY A 115 -6.74 -2.93 19.73
N LYS A 116 -5.94 -3.89 19.25
CA LYS A 116 -6.41 -5.23 18.87
C LYS A 116 -7.25 -5.89 19.97
N SER A 117 -8.38 -6.49 19.58
CA SER A 117 -9.26 -7.24 20.47
C SER A 117 -10.08 -8.27 19.68
N LYS A 118 -10.92 -9.08 20.37
CA LYS A 118 -11.85 -10.01 19.70
C LYS A 118 -12.80 -9.32 18.69
N LYS A 119 -13.02 -8.01 18.84
CA LYS A 119 -13.93 -7.23 17.98
C LYS A 119 -13.22 -6.48 16.86
N GLN A 120 -11.90 -6.34 16.90
CA GLN A 120 -11.17 -5.54 15.92
C GLN A 120 -9.71 -5.97 15.77
N VAL A 121 -9.21 -5.88 14.54
CA VAL A 121 -7.82 -6.22 14.16
C VAL A 121 -6.79 -5.27 14.81
N GLY A 122 -7.18 -4.02 15.07
CA GLY A 122 -6.33 -2.96 15.58
C GLY A 122 -6.88 -1.59 15.19
N TYR A 123 -6.00 -0.67 14.76
CA TYR A 123 -6.34 0.68 14.25
C TYR A 123 -6.98 1.64 15.27
N ASP A 124 -6.80 1.37 16.56
CA ASP A 124 -7.31 2.16 17.67
C ASP A 124 -6.28 2.19 18.81
N GLY A 125 -5.05 2.55 18.46
CA GLY A 125 -3.90 2.52 19.35
C GLY A 125 -2.58 2.55 18.61
N VAL A 126 -1.51 2.76 19.36
CA VAL A 126 -0.13 2.57 18.91
C VAL A 126 0.13 1.08 18.66
N CYS A 127 0.86 0.76 17.60
CA CYS A 127 1.29 -0.60 17.28
C CYS A 127 2.06 -1.28 18.44
N SER A 128 2.03 -2.61 18.51
CA SER A 128 2.94 -3.37 19.37
C SER A 128 4.39 -3.23 18.90
N ASP A 129 5.35 -3.52 19.78
CA ASP A 129 6.78 -3.44 19.46
C ASP A 129 7.16 -4.33 18.26
N LEU A 130 6.54 -5.50 18.13
CA LEU A 130 6.73 -6.40 17.00
C LEU A 130 6.28 -5.74 15.69
N VAL A 131 5.10 -5.11 15.68
CA VAL A 131 4.56 -4.45 14.49
C VAL A 131 5.31 -3.16 14.18
N ILE A 132 5.76 -2.40 15.18
CA ILE A 132 6.64 -1.24 14.99
C ILE A 132 7.92 -1.69 14.29
N LYS A 133 8.60 -2.70 14.83
CA LYS A 133 9.83 -3.25 14.24
C LYS A 133 9.58 -3.76 12.83
N ASN A 134 8.50 -4.50 12.59
CA ASN A 134 8.15 -4.97 11.26
C ASN A 134 7.94 -3.81 10.27
N ASN A 135 7.12 -2.83 10.63
CA ASN A 135 6.79 -1.72 9.74
C ASN A 135 8.02 -0.86 9.39
N ILE A 136 8.99 -0.73 10.30
CA ILE A 136 10.19 0.09 10.11
C ILE A 136 11.33 -0.70 9.44
N VAL A 137 11.67 -1.86 9.99
CA VAL A 137 12.90 -2.61 9.64
C VAL A 137 12.68 -3.59 8.50
N VAL A 138 11.48 -4.17 8.38
CA VAL A 138 11.19 -5.22 7.38
C VAL A 138 10.48 -4.63 6.18
N GLU A 139 9.39 -3.89 6.42
CA GLU A 139 8.51 -3.38 5.38
C GLU A 139 8.89 -1.98 4.89
N HIS A 140 9.79 -1.30 5.60
CA HIS A 140 10.24 0.07 5.34
C HIS A 140 9.08 1.01 4.99
N ARG A 141 7.98 0.91 5.76
CA ARG A 141 6.78 1.71 5.56
C ARG A 141 7.14 3.17 5.66
N THR A 142 6.68 3.94 4.66
CA THR A 142 7.20 5.29 4.43
C THR A 142 7.01 6.22 5.62
N TRP A 143 5.82 6.24 6.24
CA TRP A 143 5.59 7.04 7.45
C TRP A 143 6.38 6.47 8.63
N CYS A 144 6.24 5.18 8.90
CA CYS A 144 6.88 4.53 10.06
C CYS A 144 8.40 4.68 10.07
N SER A 145 9.03 4.75 8.90
CA SER A 145 10.49 4.89 8.74
C SER A 145 10.94 6.36 8.62
N SER A 146 10.03 7.33 8.78
CA SER A 146 10.36 8.75 8.75
C SER A 146 10.94 9.20 10.10
N HIS A 147 11.80 10.21 10.05
CA HIS A 147 12.32 10.89 11.26
C HIS A 147 11.23 11.65 12.01
N ASP A 148 10.09 11.91 11.38
CA ASP A 148 8.92 12.56 11.98
C ASP A 148 7.96 11.56 12.66
N SER A 149 8.28 10.26 12.65
CA SER A 149 7.42 9.22 13.21
C SER A 149 7.73 8.97 14.67
N ALA A 150 6.73 9.13 15.55
CA ALA A 150 6.87 8.80 16.96
C ALA A 150 7.25 7.32 17.19
N CYS A 151 6.75 6.40 16.36
CA CYS A 151 7.15 4.98 16.42
C CYS A 151 8.63 4.78 16.04
N PHE A 152 9.17 5.60 15.13
CA PHE A 152 10.58 5.59 14.78
C PHE A 152 11.44 6.13 15.91
N ASP A 153 11.02 7.23 16.53
CA ASP A 153 11.72 7.81 17.68
C ASP A 153 11.73 6.85 18.87
N TYR A 154 10.62 6.14 19.12
CA TYR A 154 10.56 5.07 20.11
C TYR A 154 11.52 3.92 19.79
N LEU A 155 11.52 3.41 18.56
CA LEU A 155 12.41 2.31 18.16
C LEU A 155 13.90 2.68 18.32
N ASN A 156 14.24 3.96 18.16
CA ASN A 156 15.60 4.48 18.35
C ASN A 156 15.90 4.94 19.79
N GLY A 157 15.00 4.71 20.75
CA GLY A 157 15.20 5.03 22.15
C GLY A 157 15.16 6.53 22.50
N LYS A 158 14.63 7.38 21.61
CA LYS A 158 14.50 8.83 21.86
C LYS A 158 13.31 9.16 22.76
N ILE A 159 12.26 8.34 22.72
CA ILE A 159 11.11 8.43 23.61
C ILE A 159 10.82 7.05 24.21
N SER A 160 10.24 7.01 25.40
CA SER A 160 9.84 5.75 26.02
C SER A 160 8.54 5.20 25.42
N ARG A 161 8.25 3.92 25.67
CA ARG A 161 6.94 3.33 25.31
C ARG A 161 5.79 4.10 25.95
N LYS A 162 5.97 4.54 27.20
CA LYS A 162 4.98 5.31 27.95
C LYS A 162 4.69 6.64 27.25
N ASP A 163 5.73 7.37 26.84
CA ASP A 163 5.56 8.65 26.14
C ASP A 163 4.82 8.45 24.81
N LEU A 164 5.16 7.40 24.05
CA LEU A 164 4.49 7.07 22.79
C LEU A 164 3.00 6.76 22.99
N ASP A 165 2.66 5.98 24.01
CA ASP A 165 1.26 5.66 24.33
C ASP A 165 0.50 6.87 24.86
N GLU A 166 1.14 7.74 25.65
CA GLU A 166 0.55 8.99 26.16
C GLU A 166 0.23 9.96 25.03
N LYS A 167 1.08 10.06 23.99
CA LYS A 167 0.76 10.85 22.78
C LYS A 167 -0.59 10.44 22.19
N HIS A 168 -0.81 9.14 21.99
CA HIS A 168 -2.08 8.64 21.45
C HIS A 168 -3.25 8.92 22.41
N LYS A 169 -3.07 8.65 23.71
CA LYS A 169 -4.12 8.88 24.73
C LYS A 169 -4.51 10.36 24.84
N ASN A 170 -3.56 11.26 24.66
CA ASN A 170 -3.79 12.71 24.67
C ASN A 170 -4.37 13.24 23.35
N GLY A 171 -4.62 12.36 22.38
CA GLY A 171 -5.18 12.71 21.07
C GLY A 171 -4.15 13.33 20.11
N GLU A 172 -2.86 13.32 20.46
CA GLU A 172 -1.79 13.75 19.57
C GLU A 172 -1.66 12.82 18.36
N PHE A 173 -1.11 13.35 17.27
CA PHE A 173 -0.89 12.60 16.06
C PHE A 173 0.31 11.63 16.19
N VAL A 174 0.05 10.33 16.09
CA VAL A 174 1.11 9.29 15.99
C VAL A 174 1.23 8.79 14.55
N CYS A 175 0.14 8.31 13.98
CA CYS A 175 -0.01 8.03 12.56
C CYS A 175 -1.50 8.02 12.17
N TYR A 176 -1.81 7.87 10.88
CA TYR A 176 -3.19 7.71 10.44
C TYR A 176 -3.81 6.42 10.98
N GLU A 177 -3.09 5.31 10.89
CA GLU A 177 -3.61 4.01 11.28
C GLU A 177 -3.92 3.89 12.78
N SER A 178 -3.19 4.57 13.67
CA SER A 178 -3.38 4.45 15.12
C SER A 178 -4.68 5.09 15.63
N GLN A 179 -5.31 5.96 14.85
CA GLN A 179 -6.51 6.71 15.23
C GLN A 179 -7.69 6.48 14.27
N MET A 180 -7.52 5.60 13.29
CA MET A 180 -8.45 5.45 12.19
C MET A 180 -9.84 4.99 12.66
N LEU A 181 -9.90 4.03 13.59
CA LEU A 181 -11.17 3.47 14.09
C LEU A 181 -11.74 4.16 15.33
N ASN A 182 -10.97 4.98 16.04
CA ASN A 182 -11.55 5.86 17.06
C ASN A 182 -12.15 7.13 16.44
N LYS A 183 -11.46 7.74 15.48
CA LYS A 183 -11.96 8.93 14.77
C LYS A 183 -12.87 8.59 13.60
N TRP A 184 -12.93 7.33 13.17
CA TRP A 184 -13.64 6.90 11.96
C TRP A 184 -13.31 7.81 10.76
N LYS A 185 -12.02 8.08 10.57
CA LYS A 185 -11.49 9.05 9.61
C LYS A 185 -10.32 8.46 8.86
N ALA A 186 -10.35 8.56 7.53
CA ALA A 186 -9.28 8.15 6.64
C ALA A 186 -8.79 9.33 5.81
N LEU A 187 -7.46 9.53 5.78
CA LEU A 187 -6.83 10.66 5.12
C LEU A 187 -6.13 10.22 3.83
N ALA A 188 -6.15 11.08 2.81
CA ALA A 188 -5.52 10.86 1.52
C ALA A 188 -4.00 10.73 1.63
N GLY A 189 -3.42 11.37 2.66
CA GLY A 189 -2.02 11.34 3.00
C GLY A 189 -1.20 12.45 2.36
N VAL A 190 0.09 12.40 2.62
CA VAL A 190 1.08 13.39 2.16
C VAL A 190 2.14 12.66 1.36
N VAL A 191 2.63 13.27 0.28
CA VAL A 191 3.74 12.73 -0.48
C VAL A 191 5.00 12.78 0.39
N GLN A 192 5.60 11.63 0.67
CA GLN A 192 6.73 11.53 1.60
C GLN A 192 8.10 11.43 0.92
N LYS A 193 8.15 11.27 -0.41
CA LYS A 193 9.38 11.02 -1.17
C LYS A 193 9.36 11.75 -2.52
N GLY A 194 10.55 12.00 -3.07
CA GLY A 194 10.76 12.63 -4.38
C GLY A 194 10.62 14.15 -4.34
N GLU A 195 10.65 14.78 -5.50
CA GLU A 195 10.59 16.25 -5.67
C GLU A 195 9.29 16.85 -5.10
N ARG A 196 8.22 16.06 -5.10
CA ARG A 196 6.88 16.41 -4.61
C ARG A 196 6.70 16.21 -3.10
N LYS A 197 7.77 15.94 -2.35
CA LYS A 197 7.68 15.69 -0.90
C LYS A 197 7.02 16.87 -0.19
N GLY A 198 6.06 16.57 0.68
CA GLY A 198 5.26 17.56 1.41
C GLY A 198 3.94 17.90 0.74
N GLU A 199 3.73 17.55 -0.53
CA GLU A 199 2.46 17.80 -1.20
C GLU A 199 1.31 17.01 -0.58
N ARG A 200 0.20 17.70 -0.35
CA ARG A 200 -1.06 17.15 0.17
C ARG A 200 -1.79 16.37 -0.92
N MET A 201 -2.18 15.13 -0.62
CA MET A 201 -2.97 14.34 -1.57
C MET A 201 -4.43 14.75 -1.49
N LYS A 202 -5.10 14.73 -2.65
CA LYS A 202 -6.51 15.08 -2.78
C LYS A 202 -7.40 13.87 -3.02
N LEU A 203 -8.68 13.99 -2.67
CA LEU A 203 -9.74 13.02 -2.94
C LEU A 203 -10.77 13.61 -3.93
N HIS A 204 -10.66 13.26 -5.21
CA HIS A 204 -11.40 13.95 -6.27
C HIS A 204 -12.83 13.46 -6.53
N ARG A 205 -13.27 12.35 -5.93
CA ARG A 205 -14.53 11.68 -6.32
C ARG A 205 -15.38 11.19 -5.15
N VAL A 206 -14.98 11.48 -3.91
CA VAL A 206 -15.74 11.01 -2.76
C VAL A 206 -16.64 12.12 -2.26
N GLU A 207 -17.92 11.82 -2.21
CA GLU A 207 -18.95 12.71 -1.66
C GLU A 207 -19.67 12.01 -0.50
N SER A 208 -20.54 12.73 0.19
CA SER A 208 -21.47 12.13 1.14
C SER A 208 -22.25 10.98 0.49
N ASN A 209 -22.60 9.98 1.30
CA ASN A 209 -23.19 8.71 0.89
C ASN A 209 -22.28 7.74 0.14
N SER A 210 -20.99 8.02 0.03
CA SER A 210 -20.01 7.04 -0.45
C SER A 210 -19.69 6.01 0.61
N LEU A 211 -19.44 4.76 0.22
CA LEU A 211 -18.87 3.74 1.09
C LEU A 211 -17.35 3.93 1.16
N CYS A 212 -16.83 4.09 2.38
CA CYS A 212 -15.41 3.95 2.66
C CYS A 212 -15.10 2.51 3.10
N VAL A 213 -14.08 1.92 2.50
CA VAL A 213 -13.60 0.56 2.77
C VAL A 213 -12.15 0.64 3.24
N LEU A 214 -11.88 0.15 4.44
CA LEU A 214 -10.54 0.14 5.01
C LEU A 214 -9.91 -1.25 4.84
N THR A 215 -8.74 -1.29 4.19
CA THR A 215 -8.09 -2.56 3.84
C THR A 215 -6.66 -2.63 4.33
N THR A 216 -6.21 -3.84 4.64
CA THR A 216 -4.84 -4.09 5.08
C THR A 216 -4.39 -5.50 4.74
N ARG A 217 -3.16 -5.84 5.14
CA ARG A 217 -2.52 -7.14 4.99
C ARG A 217 -1.77 -7.45 6.28
N ASN A 218 -1.79 -8.70 6.71
CA ASN A 218 -0.94 -9.13 7.80
C ASN A 218 0.55 -8.99 7.42
N PRO A 219 1.45 -8.69 8.36
CA PRO A 219 2.89 -8.74 8.12
C PRO A 219 3.30 -10.06 7.44
N GLY A 220 4.13 -9.97 6.39
CA GLY A 220 4.59 -11.13 5.63
C GLY A 220 3.61 -11.71 4.60
N SER A 221 2.36 -11.22 4.55
CA SER A 221 1.36 -11.68 3.58
C SER A 221 1.42 -10.93 2.23
N THR A 222 0.87 -11.56 1.20
CA THR A 222 0.86 -11.04 -0.17
C THR A 222 -0.33 -10.12 -0.45
N GLU A 223 -0.33 -9.42 -1.59
CA GLU A 223 -1.52 -8.65 -2.01
C GLU A 223 -2.76 -9.53 -2.18
N ARG A 224 -2.63 -10.81 -2.52
CA ARG A 224 -3.76 -11.76 -2.61
C ARG A 224 -4.55 -11.85 -1.31
N GLU A 225 -3.89 -11.66 -0.18
CA GLU A 225 -4.44 -11.80 1.17
C GLU A 225 -4.91 -10.47 1.76
N ARG A 226 -4.91 -9.39 0.97
CA ARG A 226 -5.46 -8.10 1.42
C ARG A 226 -6.93 -8.26 1.79
N TYR A 227 -7.27 -7.93 3.02
CA TYR A 227 -8.61 -8.05 3.56
C TYR A 227 -9.20 -6.69 3.97
N ILE A 228 -10.52 -6.64 4.02
CA ILE A 228 -11.30 -5.53 4.54
C ILE A 228 -11.44 -5.71 6.05
N PHE A 229 -11.11 -4.68 6.84
CA PHE A 229 -11.21 -4.74 8.31
C PHE A 229 -12.26 -3.80 8.89
N ALA A 230 -12.72 -2.82 8.10
CA ALA A 230 -13.81 -1.94 8.48
C ALA A 230 -14.43 -1.27 7.26
N VAL A 231 -15.69 -0.86 7.39
CA VAL A 231 -16.41 -0.05 6.41
C VAL A 231 -17.22 1.02 7.11
N PHE A 232 -17.42 2.17 6.46
CA PHE A 232 -18.32 3.21 6.97
C PHE A 232 -18.93 4.07 5.87
N LEU A 233 -20.09 4.66 6.16
CA LEU A 233 -20.76 5.62 5.27
C LEU A 233 -20.10 6.98 5.43
N VAL A 234 -19.60 7.54 4.34
CA VAL A 234 -19.04 8.90 4.35
C VAL A 234 -20.19 9.89 4.51
N ASP A 235 -20.16 10.67 5.59
CA ASP A 235 -21.05 11.82 5.81
C ASP A 235 -20.31 13.16 5.91
N ASP A 236 -19.00 13.11 6.13
CA ASP A 236 -18.09 14.24 6.17
C ASP A 236 -16.89 13.95 5.26
N THR A 237 -16.56 14.90 4.38
CA THR A 237 -15.50 14.74 3.37
C THR A 237 -14.86 16.08 3.06
N TYR A 238 -13.58 16.05 2.75
CA TYR A 238 -12.82 17.20 2.30
C TYR A 238 -11.91 16.77 1.16
N GLU A 239 -11.96 17.48 0.03
CA GLU A 239 -11.15 17.14 -1.15
C GLU A 239 -9.65 17.27 -0.85
N GLY A 240 -9.24 18.20 0.01
CA GLY A 240 -7.85 18.57 0.18
C GLY A 240 -7.46 19.77 -0.68
N ASP A 241 -6.58 20.60 -0.15
CA ASP A 241 -6.01 21.76 -0.83
C ASP A 241 -4.47 21.75 -0.75
N ASN A 242 -3.84 22.91 -0.91
CA ASN A 242 -2.38 23.01 -0.84
C ASN A 242 -1.84 22.93 0.60
N ASN A 243 -2.69 23.20 1.60
CA ASN A 243 -2.35 23.25 3.02
C ASN A 243 -2.70 21.94 3.72
N GLU A 244 -3.85 21.36 3.40
CA GLU A 244 -4.42 20.20 4.07
C GLU A 244 -4.72 19.04 3.11
N GLU A 245 -4.39 17.82 3.50
CA GLU A 245 -4.77 16.63 2.74
C GLU A 245 -6.27 16.34 2.81
N GLY A 246 -6.79 15.73 1.73
CA GLY A 246 -8.17 15.30 1.69
C GLY A 246 -8.47 14.20 2.71
N TYR A 247 -9.72 14.11 3.15
CA TYR A 247 -10.16 13.08 4.08
C TYR A 247 -11.61 12.67 3.85
N VAL A 248 -11.97 11.52 4.42
CA VAL A 248 -13.35 11.08 4.60
C VAL A 248 -13.55 10.65 6.05
N SER A 249 -14.70 10.99 6.62
CA SER A 249 -15.09 10.64 7.99
C SER A 249 -16.55 10.22 8.08
N THR A 250 -16.91 9.68 9.25
CA THR A 250 -18.32 9.52 9.61
C THR A 250 -18.61 9.86 11.07
N SER A 251 -19.76 10.50 11.28
CA SER A 251 -20.44 10.60 12.58
C SER A 251 -21.67 9.69 12.68
N SER A 252 -22.14 9.17 11.54
CA SER A 252 -23.31 8.30 11.44
C SER A 252 -23.19 6.99 12.21
N LYS A 253 -24.34 6.32 12.40
CA LYS A 253 -24.41 4.95 12.91
C LYS A 253 -23.85 3.92 11.93
N TYR A 254 -23.73 4.25 10.63
CA TYR A 254 -23.39 3.31 9.58
C TYR A 254 -21.89 3.09 9.48
N LYS A 255 -21.36 2.34 10.45
CA LYS A 255 -19.95 1.98 10.55
C LYS A 255 -19.79 0.61 11.19
N LEU A 256 -19.01 -0.24 10.56
CA LEU A 256 -18.87 -1.65 10.94
C LEU A 256 -17.39 -2.03 11.01
N LYS A 257 -17.03 -2.71 12.09
CA LYS A 257 -15.73 -3.37 12.26
C LYS A 257 -15.88 -4.84 11.88
N ILE A 258 -14.85 -5.39 11.26
CA ILE A 258 -14.77 -6.81 10.90
C ILE A 258 -13.70 -7.44 11.81
N SER A 259 -14.08 -8.47 12.56
CA SER A 259 -13.18 -9.12 13.50
C SER A 259 -12.09 -9.91 12.76
N GLU A 260 -11.00 -10.22 13.45
CA GLU A 260 -9.88 -10.99 12.86
C GLU A 260 -10.31 -12.37 12.32
N ASP A 261 -11.27 -13.03 12.99
CA ASP A 261 -11.82 -14.31 12.53
C ASP A 261 -12.69 -14.15 11.27
N GLU A 262 -13.30 -12.98 11.09
CA GLU A 262 -14.16 -12.67 9.95
C GLU A 262 -13.37 -12.17 8.72
N THR A 263 -12.25 -11.46 8.91
CA THR A 263 -11.55 -10.77 7.82
C THR A 263 -11.04 -11.69 6.72
N HIS A 264 -10.70 -12.94 7.05
CA HIS A 264 -10.26 -13.95 6.08
C HIS A 264 -11.34 -14.27 5.03
N LYS A 265 -12.62 -14.02 5.35
CA LYS A 265 -13.76 -14.17 4.42
C LYS A 265 -13.95 -12.94 3.52
N MET A 266 -13.34 -11.80 3.89
CA MET A 266 -13.51 -10.50 3.25
C MET A 266 -12.25 -10.04 2.50
N LEU A 267 -11.70 -10.90 1.65
CA LEU A 267 -10.56 -10.53 0.79
C LEU A 267 -10.97 -9.44 -0.20
N PHE A 268 -10.27 -8.31 -0.19
CA PHE A 268 -10.56 -7.14 -1.02
C PHE A 268 -10.58 -7.47 -2.52
N TRP A 269 -9.69 -8.36 -2.96
CA TRP A 269 -9.58 -8.76 -4.36
C TRP A 269 -10.66 -9.74 -4.82
N ASN A 270 -11.58 -10.17 -3.94
CA ASN A 270 -12.83 -10.77 -4.38
C ASN A 270 -13.75 -9.75 -5.07
N TYR A 271 -13.61 -8.47 -4.74
CA TYR A 271 -14.51 -7.40 -5.18
C TYR A 271 -13.88 -6.50 -6.24
N HIS A 272 -12.58 -6.21 -6.11
CA HIS A 272 -11.89 -5.27 -6.99
C HIS A 272 -10.93 -5.99 -7.96
N PHE A 273 -10.69 -5.39 -9.13
CA PHE A 273 -9.67 -5.82 -10.09
C PHE A 273 -9.04 -4.62 -10.82
N ASN A 274 -7.84 -4.81 -11.38
CA ASN A 274 -7.18 -3.77 -12.18
C ASN A 274 -7.60 -3.87 -13.65
N SER A 275 -8.09 -2.80 -14.27
CA SER A 275 -8.59 -2.86 -15.66
C SER A 275 -7.55 -3.35 -16.67
N LYS A 276 -6.27 -3.02 -16.49
CA LYS A 276 -5.18 -3.49 -17.37
C LYS A 276 -4.83 -4.96 -17.17
N ASN A 277 -4.94 -5.46 -15.93
CA ASN A 277 -4.56 -6.82 -15.55
C ASN A 277 -5.61 -7.39 -14.58
N PRO A 278 -6.80 -7.77 -15.09
CA PRO A 278 -7.97 -8.05 -14.24
C PRO A 278 -7.82 -9.30 -13.37
N LYS A 279 -6.90 -10.22 -13.72
CA LYS A 279 -6.63 -11.44 -12.94
C LYS A 279 -5.53 -11.28 -11.89
N ILE A 280 -4.81 -10.15 -11.87
CA ILE A 280 -3.66 -9.94 -10.98
C ILE A 280 -4.08 -9.07 -9.78
N PRO A 281 -4.16 -9.66 -8.57
CA PRO A 281 -4.46 -8.92 -7.34
C PRO A 281 -3.23 -8.16 -6.87
N VAL A 282 -3.07 -6.93 -7.36
CA VAL A 282 -1.93 -6.06 -7.02
C VAL A 282 -2.39 -4.62 -6.82
N TRP A 283 -2.00 -4.01 -5.70
CA TRP A 283 -2.34 -2.61 -5.44
C TRP A 283 -1.43 -1.63 -6.18
N SER A 284 -0.16 -1.99 -6.41
CA SER A 284 0.83 -1.08 -7.02
C SER A 284 0.98 0.23 -6.20
N SER A 285 1.02 1.38 -6.89
CA SER A 285 1.13 2.72 -6.30
C SER A 285 -0.21 3.25 -5.77
N GLY A 286 -0.13 4.32 -4.96
CA GLY A 286 -1.29 5.00 -4.39
C GLY A 286 -1.74 4.44 -3.03
N LEU A 287 -2.43 5.29 -2.27
CA LEU A 287 -2.97 4.99 -0.93
C LEU A 287 -4.46 4.68 -0.94
N HIS A 288 -5.16 4.95 -2.04
CA HIS A 288 -6.59 4.72 -2.16
C HIS A 288 -6.99 4.33 -3.58
N ARG A 289 -8.19 3.76 -3.73
CA ARG A 289 -8.81 3.36 -4.99
C ARG A 289 -10.28 3.70 -5.00
N TYR A 290 -10.76 4.17 -6.16
CA TYR A 290 -12.17 4.43 -6.39
C TYR A 290 -12.87 3.21 -6.97
N PHE A 291 -14.11 2.96 -6.54
CA PHE A 291 -14.91 1.86 -7.06
C PHE A 291 -16.40 2.22 -7.12
N GLN A 292 -17.12 1.39 -7.89
CA GLN A 292 -18.51 1.64 -8.29
C GLN A 292 -19.52 1.22 -7.22
N ASP A 293 -20.74 1.77 -7.27
CA ASP A 293 -21.81 1.50 -6.31
C ASP A 293 -22.19 0.02 -6.22
N ASN A 294 -22.18 -0.69 -7.35
CA ASN A 294 -22.43 -2.12 -7.37
C ASN A 294 -21.40 -2.91 -6.54
N ILE A 295 -20.13 -2.48 -6.51
CA ILE A 295 -19.09 -3.10 -5.69
C ILE A 295 -19.33 -2.80 -4.20
N ALA A 296 -19.80 -1.59 -3.87
CA ALA A 296 -20.10 -1.21 -2.50
C ALA A 296 -21.19 -2.10 -1.89
N VAL A 297 -22.30 -2.33 -2.61
CA VAL A 297 -23.40 -3.18 -2.13
C VAL A 297 -23.02 -4.66 -2.12
N GLN A 298 -22.12 -5.12 -3.00
CA GLN A 298 -21.56 -6.47 -2.92
C GLN A 298 -20.78 -6.70 -1.64
N ILE A 299 -19.92 -5.75 -1.27
CA ILE A 299 -19.15 -5.81 -0.02
C ILE A 299 -20.12 -5.84 1.17
N LEU A 300 -21.13 -4.97 1.20
CA LEU A 300 -22.09 -4.93 2.29
C LEU A 300 -22.97 -6.17 2.39
N ARG A 301 -23.40 -6.76 1.27
CA ARG A 301 -24.12 -8.04 1.25
C ARG A 301 -23.30 -9.14 1.93
N ASP A 302 -22.04 -9.27 1.55
CA ASP A 302 -21.17 -10.29 2.14
C ASP A 302 -20.87 -9.98 3.62
N ILE A 303 -20.82 -8.69 4.01
CA ILE A 303 -20.75 -8.28 5.43
C ILE A 303 -22.01 -8.71 6.19
N VAL A 304 -23.21 -8.55 5.63
CA VAL A 304 -24.46 -9.04 6.25
C VAL A 304 -24.37 -10.53 6.51
N ASP A 305 -23.87 -11.30 5.54
CA ASP A 305 -23.72 -12.76 5.65
C ASP A 305 -22.75 -13.17 6.76
N ILE A 306 -21.58 -12.54 6.88
CA ILE A 306 -20.63 -12.86 7.96
C ILE A 306 -21.12 -12.40 9.34
N LYS A 307 -21.97 -11.36 9.40
CA LYS A 307 -22.51 -10.83 10.65
C LYS A 307 -23.74 -11.58 11.15
N LYS A 308 -24.25 -12.59 10.42
CA LYS A 308 -25.36 -13.43 10.86
C LYS A 308 -25.09 -14.03 12.25
N GLY A 309 -26.05 -13.87 13.16
CA GLY A 309 -25.95 -14.33 14.55
C GLY A 309 -25.10 -13.46 15.47
N THR A 310 -24.51 -12.36 14.98
CA THR A 310 -23.73 -11.42 15.79
C THR A 310 -24.58 -10.21 16.23
N SER A 311 -24.08 -9.42 17.18
CA SER A 311 -24.72 -8.16 17.59
C SER A 311 -24.86 -7.14 16.46
N ASP A 312 -24.02 -7.24 15.41
CA ASP A 312 -23.96 -6.26 14.33
C ASP A 312 -24.87 -6.64 13.15
N GLN A 313 -25.56 -7.79 13.18
CA GLN A 313 -26.40 -8.25 12.07
C GLN A 313 -27.46 -7.22 11.65
N VAL A 314 -28.14 -6.63 12.64
CA VAL A 314 -29.21 -5.65 12.40
C VAL A 314 -28.64 -4.41 11.73
N LEU A 315 -27.53 -3.89 12.25
CA LEU A 315 -26.88 -2.71 11.69
C LEU A 315 -26.33 -2.98 10.28
N ALA A 316 -25.73 -4.15 10.04
CA ALA A 316 -25.23 -4.53 8.72
C ALA A 316 -26.36 -4.60 7.69
N THR A 317 -27.51 -5.18 8.07
CA THR A 317 -28.68 -5.29 7.19
C THR A 317 -29.28 -3.92 6.89
N ASP A 318 -29.44 -3.09 7.90
CA ASP A 318 -29.93 -1.71 7.75
C ASP A 318 -28.98 -0.88 6.87
N PHE A 319 -27.67 -1.02 7.07
CA PHE A 319 -26.66 -0.32 6.27
C PHE A 319 -26.71 -0.73 4.79
N LEU A 320 -26.81 -2.04 4.50
CA LEU A 320 -26.99 -2.51 3.12
C LEU A 320 -28.25 -1.92 2.49
N ASN A 321 -29.40 -2.00 3.17
CA ASN A 321 -30.66 -1.49 2.66
C ASN A 321 -30.62 0.02 2.41
N HIS A 322 -29.99 0.76 3.31
CA HIS A 322 -29.79 2.20 3.19
C HIS A 322 -29.02 2.57 1.91
N LEU A 323 -27.88 1.91 1.66
CA LEU A 323 -27.09 2.20 0.46
C LEU A 323 -27.73 1.68 -0.82
N CYS A 324 -28.40 0.52 -0.81
CA CYS A 324 -29.19 0.06 -1.95
C CYS A 324 -30.25 1.09 -2.35
N LYS A 325 -30.93 1.70 -1.37
CA LYS A 325 -31.90 2.77 -1.61
C LYS A 325 -31.25 4.00 -2.22
N ILE A 326 -30.12 4.46 -1.70
CA ILE A 326 -29.43 5.66 -2.21
C ILE A 326 -28.90 5.41 -3.63
N TYR A 327 -28.36 4.22 -3.89
CA TYR A 327 -27.75 3.87 -5.17
C TYR A 327 -28.78 3.38 -6.21
N ASN A 328 -30.05 3.27 -5.82
CA ASN A 328 -31.13 2.69 -6.64
C ASN A 328 -30.77 1.29 -7.16
N ILE A 329 -30.18 0.45 -6.32
CA ILE A 329 -29.81 -0.94 -6.66
C ILE A 329 -30.83 -1.89 -6.04
N ILE A 330 -31.49 -2.67 -6.91
CA ILE A 330 -32.49 -3.67 -6.51
C ILE A 330 -31.88 -5.07 -6.50
N GLU A 331 -30.98 -5.36 -7.44
CA GLU A 331 -30.31 -6.65 -7.58
C GLU A 331 -28.80 -6.50 -7.39
N ILE A 332 -28.21 -7.39 -6.58
CA ILE A 332 -26.79 -7.37 -6.25
C ILE A 332 -26.09 -8.52 -6.98
N ASP A 333 -25.32 -8.17 -8.02
CA ASP A 333 -24.53 -9.12 -8.79
C ASP A 333 -23.55 -9.94 -7.92
N ALA A 334 -23.11 -11.08 -8.45
CA ALA A 334 -21.98 -11.82 -7.87
C ALA A 334 -20.68 -10.99 -7.94
N SER A 335 -19.78 -11.24 -6.99
CA SER A 335 -18.48 -10.58 -6.96
C SER A 335 -17.60 -11.04 -8.13
N ASN A 336 -16.93 -10.09 -8.79
CA ASN A 336 -16.17 -10.32 -10.02
C ASN A 336 -14.74 -9.76 -9.96
N GLY A 337 -14.19 -9.64 -8.75
CA GLY A 337 -12.83 -9.17 -8.51
C GLY A 337 -11.76 -10.13 -9.04
N ALA A 338 -10.49 -9.75 -8.89
CA ALA A 338 -9.37 -10.47 -9.45
C ALA A 338 -9.30 -11.94 -9.00
N LEU A 339 -9.71 -12.26 -7.77
CA LEU A 339 -9.73 -13.63 -7.24
C LEU A 339 -10.93 -14.46 -7.70
N LYS A 340 -11.91 -13.85 -8.39
CA LYS A 340 -13.09 -14.52 -8.95
C LYS A 340 -12.98 -14.74 -10.46
N ARG A 341 -11.90 -14.26 -11.08
CA ARG A 341 -11.64 -14.38 -12.51
C ARG A 341 -10.64 -15.51 -12.74
N VAL A 342 -11.14 -16.63 -13.27
CA VAL A 342 -10.33 -17.78 -13.72
C VAL A 342 -9.60 -17.41 -15.00
#